data_AF-A0A964N987-F1
#
_entry.id   AF-A0A964N987-F1
#
_cell.length_a   1.000
_cell.length_b   1.000
_cell.length_c   1.000
_cell.angle_alpha   90.00
_cell.angle_beta   90.00
_cell.angle_gamma   90.00
#
_symmetry.space_group_name_H-M   'P 1'
#
loop_
_entity.id
_entity.type
_entity.pdbx_description
1 polymer ?
#
loop_
_entity_poly.entity_id
_entity_poly.type
_entity_poly.pdbx_seq_one_letter_code
_entity_poly.pdbx_strand_id
1 'polypeptide(L)'
;MTKEPTGQALVERLRAERDERRRLAELIHDGPVQLVAAIAQMLDAAHHAIAAGDLAHATPIIERALAVAREASADLREIVSGIEPDALQELGLAAALTELANRHASRRGVIFDLDLAGGDRVGDGARSCLYQITRDALDQAVRRGPPRNISVSIIPADGGVELRISDNGVEERRKAVLAALAERATEINGTFTSETGASGTWVAIRLPPSASLL
;
A
#
# COMPACT_ATOMS: atom_id res chain seq x y z
N MET A 1 8.82 32.16 -17.77
CA MET A 1 9.50 31.14 -18.60
C MET A 1 9.39 29.82 -17.89
N THR A 2 8.35 29.06 -18.23
CA THR A 2 8.12 27.67 -17.83
C THR A 2 9.25 26.83 -18.41
N LYS A 3 10.10 26.25 -17.55
CA LYS A 3 11.09 25.25 -17.98
C LYS A 3 10.31 24.03 -18.48
N GLU A 4 10.38 23.76 -19.77
CA GLU A 4 9.95 22.48 -20.33
C GLU A 4 10.71 21.35 -19.60
N PRO A 5 10.04 20.27 -19.18
CA PRO A 5 10.73 19.12 -18.60
C PRO A 5 11.67 18.53 -19.65
N THR A 6 12.96 18.49 -19.34
CA THR A 6 14.03 17.95 -20.21
C THR A 6 13.62 16.55 -20.67
N GLY A 7 13.62 16.27 -21.99
CA GLY A 7 13.10 15.02 -22.56
C GLY A 7 13.62 13.72 -21.95
N GLN A 8 14.76 13.75 -21.25
CA GLN A 8 15.28 12.63 -20.46
C GLN A 8 14.38 12.26 -19.27
N ALA A 9 13.85 13.22 -18.52
CA ALA A 9 12.96 12.95 -17.37
C ALA A 9 11.64 12.32 -17.82
N LEU A 10 11.12 12.71 -18.99
CA LEU A 10 9.92 12.11 -19.58
C LEU A 10 10.20 10.66 -20.03
N VAL A 11 11.37 10.41 -20.61
CA VAL A 11 11.79 9.05 -21.04
C VAL A 11 12.01 8.14 -19.84
N GLU A 12 12.60 8.63 -18.75
CA GLU A 12 12.76 7.86 -17.50
C GLU A 12 11.41 7.56 -16.86
N ARG A 13 10.48 8.53 -16.80
CA ARG A 13 9.13 8.31 -16.27
C ARG A 13 8.35 7.27 -17.09
N LEU A 14 8.41 7.35 -18.41
CA LEU A 14 7.78 6.36 -19.31
C LEU A 14 8.40 4.97 -19.20
N ARG A 15 9.69 4.87 -18.90
CA ARG A 15 10.35 3.58 -18.63
C ARG A 15 9.87 3.00 -17.31
N ALA A 16 9.89 3.79 -16.24
CA ALA A 16 9.41 3.36 -14.93
C ALA A 16 7.94 2.90 -14.97
N GLU A 17 7.08 3.62 -15.70
CA GLU A 17 5.67 3.25 -15.89
C GLU A 17 5.52 1.90 -16.64
N ARG A 18 6.31 1.68 -17.70
CA ARG A 18 6.29 0.42 -18.45
C ARG A 18 6.79 -0.76 -17.64
N ASP A 19 7.84 -0.55 -16.85
CA ASP A 19 8.43 -1.59 -16.00
C ASP A 19 7.46 -1.96 -14.86
N GLU A 20 6.81 -0.98 -14.25
CA GLU A 20 5.79 -1.24 -13.22
C GLU A 20 4.56 -1.94 -13.82
N ARG A 21 4.08 -1.51 -15.00
CA ARG A 21 2.98 -2.17 -15.68
C ARG A 21 3.30 -3.63 -16.05
N ARG A 22 4.54 -3.90 -16.46
CA ARG A 22 5.01 -5.26 -16.74
C ARG A 22 5.08 -6.09 -15.46
N ARG A 23 5.64 -5.53 -14.39
CA ARG A 23 5.71 -6.18 -13.06
C ARG A 23 4.32 -6.52 -12.53
N LEU A 24 3.36 -5.59 -12.63
CA LEU A 24 1.96 -5.82 -12.25
C LEU A 24 1.31 -6.93 -13.10
N ALA A 25 1.55 -6.93 -14.41
CA ALA A 25 1.05 -7.99 -15.28
C ALA A 25 1.59 -9.38 -14.90
N GLU A 26 2.89 -9.47 -14.59
CA GLU A 26 3.54 -10.71 -14.13
C GLU A 26 2.97 -11.16 -12.77
N LEU A 27 2.83 -10.25 -11.80
CA LEU A 27 2.21 -10.53 -10.49
C LEU A 27 0.76 -11.01 -10.58
N ILE A 28 -0.05 -10.37 -11.42
CA ILE A 28 -1.46 -10.75 -11.63
C ILE A 28 -1.56 -12.12 -12.31
N HIS A 29 -0.71 -12.35 -13.31
CA HIS A 29 -0.73 -13.59 -14.07
C HIS A 29 -0.28 -14.78 -13.22
N ASP A 30 0.81 -14.64 -12.48
CA ASP A 30 1.40 -15.77 -11.74
C ASP A 30 0.69 -16.07 -10.42
N GLY A 31 -0.03 -15.12 -9.84
CA GLY A 31 -0.83 -15.34 -8.64
C GLY A 31 -2.33 -15.52 -8.95
N PRO A 32 -3.12 -14.43 -8.96
CA PRO A 32 -4.57 -14.50 -9.08
C PRO A 32 -5.11 -15.31 -10.26
N VAL A 33 -4.53 -15.17 -11.46
CA VAL A 33 -5.05 -15.85 -12.65
C VAL A 33 -4.86 -17.37 -12.54
N GLN A 34 -3.72 -17.83 -12.02
CA GLN A 34 -3.49 -19.26 -11.77
C GLN A 34 -4.44 -19.81 -10.71
N LEU A 35 -4.68 -19.07 -9.62
CA LEU A 35 -5.62 -19.47 -8.58
C LEU A 35 -7.05 -19.58 -9.13
N VAL A 36 -7.49 -18.63 -9.97
CA VAL A 36 -8.81 -18.69 -10.63
C VAL A 36 -8.93 -19.90 -11.56
N ALA A 37 -7.88 -20.23 -12.32
CA ALA A 37 -7.86 -21.43 -13.15
C ALA A 37 -7.97 -22.72 -12.29
N ALA A 38 -7.25 -22.77 -11.16
CA ALA A 38 -7.33 -23.89 -10.23
C ALA A 38 -8.73 -24.03 -9.61
N ILE A 39 -9.37 -22.92 -9.23
CA ILE A 39 -10.76 -22.91 -8.73
C ILE A 39 -11.70 -23.48 -9.78
N ALA A 40 -11.58 -23.07 -11.05
CA ALA A 40 -12.41 -23.60 -12.14
C ALA A 40 -12.28 -25.12 -12.27
N GLN A 41 -11.05 -25.64 -12.25
CA GLN A 41 -10.83 -27.10 -12.30
C GLN A 41 -11.39 -27.84 -11.08
N MET A 42 -11.26 -27.27 -9.88
CA MET A 42 -11.88 -27.85 -8.68
C MET A 42 -13.40 -27.88 -8.79
N LEU A 43 -14.02 -26.79 -9.28
CA LEU A 43 -15.47 -26.74 -9.46
C LEU A 43 -15.95 -27.71 -10.53
N ASP A 44 -15.21 -27.90 -11.63
CA ASP A 44 -15.50 -28.93 -12.63
C ASP A 44 -15.45 -30.33 -12.02
N ALA A 45 -14.41 -30.64 -11.22
CA ALA A 45 -14.29 -31.93 -10.54
C ALA A 45 -15.43 -32.17 -9.54
N ALA A 46 -15.79 -31.15 -8.75
CA ALA A 46 -16.92 -31.20 -7.84
C ALA A 46 -18.25 -31.41 -8.59
N HIS A 47 -18.43 -30.73 -9.72
CA HIS A 47 -19.62 -30.89 -10.57
C HIS A 47 -19.76 -32.32 -11.10
N HIS A 48 -18.67 -32.94 -11.56
CA HIS A 48 -18.67 -34.34 -12.00
C HIS A 48 -19.01 -35.30 -10.85
N ALA A 49 -18.45 -35.09 -9.66
CA ALA A 49 -18.75 -35.89 -8.47
C ALA A 49 -20.24 -35.78 -8.06
N ILE A 50 -20.80 -34.57 -8.09
CA ILE A 50 -22.24 -34.34 -7.84
C ILE A 50 -23.09 -35.07 -8.88
N ALA A 51 -22.75 -34.97 -10.17
CA ALA A 51 -23.47 -35.63 -11.25
C ALA A 51 -23.44 -37.17 -11.12
N ALA A 52 -22.38 -37.73 -10.56
CA ALA A 52 -22.25 -39.14 -10.24
C ALA A 52 -22.95 -39.55 -8.92
N GLY A 53 -23.51 -38.61 -8.16
CA GLY A 53 -24.12 -38.85 -6.85
C GLY A 53 -23.12 -38.99 -5.70
N ASP A 54 -21.83 -38.73 -5.93
CA ASP A 54 -20.76 -38.81 -4.93
C ASP A 54 -20.58 -37.48 -4.18
N LEU A 55 -21.56 -37.15 -3.34
CA LEU A 55 -21.54 -35.93 -2.53
C LEU A 55 -20.42 -35.93 -1.49
N ALA A 56 -19.99 -37.11 -1.03
CA ALA A 56 -18.91 -37.25 -0.06
C ALA A 56 -17.56 -36.80 -0.65
N HIS A 57 -17.33 -37.05 -1.94
CA HIS A 57 -16.17 -36.54 -2.65
C HIS A 57 -16.32 -35.08 -3.10
N ALA A 58 -17.51 -34.65 -3.51
CA ALA A 58 -17.74 -33.29 -3.97
C ALA A 58 -17.55 -32.22 -2.88
N THR A 59 -18.03 -32.48 -1.66
CA THR A 59 -18.01 -31.52 -0.55
C THR A 59 -16.61 -30.98 -0.22
N PRO A 60 -15.57 -31.81 0.02
CA PRO A 60 -14.23 -31.30 0.31
C PRO A 60 -13.58 -30.54 -0.86
N ILE A 61 -13.94 -30.88 -2.11
CA ILE A 61 -13.46 -30.15 -3.29
C ILE A 61 -14.03 -28.73 -3.31
N ILE A 62 -15.32 -28.58 -3.00
CA ILE A 62 -15.98 -27.27 -2.90
C ILE A 62 -15.38 -26.45 -1.76
N GLU A 63 -15.14 -27.05 -0.60
CA GLU A 63 -14.49 -26.36 0.53
C GLU A 63 -13.09 -25.87 0.16
N ARG A 64 -12.33 -26.70 -0.57
CA ARG A 64 -11.01 -26.30 -1.05
C ARG A 64 -11.09 -25.17 -2.08
N ALA A 65 -12.01 -25.25 -3.04
CA ALA A 65 -12.24 -24.19 -4.02
C ALA A 65 -12.60 -22.86 -3.34
N LEU A 66 -13.43 -22.90 -2.28
CA LEU A 66 -13.79 -21.71 -1.50
C LEU A 66 -12.58 -21.11 -0.76
N ALA A 67 -11.71 -21.95 -0.21
CA ALA A 67 -10.48 -21.50 0.43
C ALA A 67 -9.55 -20.80 -0.57
N VAL A 68 -9.33 -21.40 -1.74
CA VAL A 68 -8.49 -20.83 -2.81
C VAL A 68 -9.11 -19.55 -3.38
N ALA A 69 -10.44 -19.46 -3.48
CA ALA A 69 -11.13 -18.23 -3.89
C ALA A 69 -10.91 -17.07 -2.90
N ARG A 70 -10.88 -17.37 -1.60
CA ARG A 70 -10.59 -16.36 -0.57
C ARG A 70 -9.14 -15.87 -0.65
N GLU A 71 -8.21 -16.78 -0.91
CA GLU A 71 -6.79 -16.47 -1.15
C GLU A 71 -6.61 -15.58 -2.39
N ALA A 72 -7.13 -15.98 -3.55
CA ALA A 72 -7.08 -15.18 -4.77
C ALA A 72 -7.68 -13.77 -4.59
N SER A 73 -8.78 -13.68 -3.83
CA SER A 73 -9.41 -12.41 -3.50
C SER A 73 -8.56 -11.53 -2.57
N ALA A 74 -7.79 -12.13 -1.66
CA ALA A 74 -6.84 -11.40 -0.81
C ALA A 74 -5.66 -10.88 -1.65
N ASP A 75 -5.08 -11.71 -2.51
CA ASP A 75 -3.95 -11.36 -3.38
C ASP A 75 -4.32 -10.22 -4.35
N LEU A 76 -5.50 -10.31 -4.99
CA LEU A 76 -6.01 -9.23 -5.85
C LEU A 76 -6.18 -7.92 -5.09
N ARG A 77 -6.67 -7.98 -3.85
CA ARG A 77 -6.80 -6.78 -3.01
C ARG A 77 -5.44 -6.18 -2.65
N GLU A 78 -4.44 -7.02 -2.41
CA GLU A 78 -3.07 -6.57 -2.16
C GLU A 78 -2.47 -5.91 -3.40
N ILE A 79 -2.61 -6.54 -4.58
CA ILE A 79 -2.15 -5.96 -5.86
C ILE A 79 -2.84 -4.62 -6.15
N VAL A 80 -4.17 -4.56 -6.02
CA VAL A 80 -4.93 -3.32 -6.26
C VAL A 80 -4.56 -2.23 -5.25
N SER A 81 -4.28 -2.58 -3.98
CA SER A 81 -3.76 -1.60 -3.01
C SER A 81 -2.34 -1.13 -3.34
N GLY A 82 -1.61 -1.92 -4.12
CA GLY A 82 -0.30 -1.64 -4.71
C GLY A 82 -0.33 -0.51 -5.74
N ILE A 83 -1.43 -0.39 -6.49
CA ILE A 83 -1.64 0.60 -7.53
C ILE A 83 -1.93 1.97 -6.90
N GLU A 84 -1.37 3.03 -7.48
CA GLU A 84 -1.61 4.40 -7.04
C GLU A 84 -3.12 4.72 -7.07
N PRO A 85 -3.73 5.23 -5.99
CA PRO A 85 -5.17 5.48 -5.98
C PRO A 85 -5.54 6.59 -6.97
N ASP A 86 -6.67 6.44 -7.65
CA ASP A 86 -7.27 7.51 -8.46
C ASP A 86 -7.44 8.80 -7.63
N ALA A 87 -7.76 8.65 -6.34
CA ALA A 87 -7.84 9.75 -5.39
C ALA A 87 -6.51 10.55 -5.25
N LEU A 88 -5.35 9.93 -5.41
CA LEU A 88 -4.07 10.64 -5.35
C LEU A 88 -3.86 11.55 -6.57
N GLN A 89 -4.36 11.12 -7.73
CA GLN A 89 -4.29 11.86 -8.99
C GLN A 89 -5.38 12.95 -9.09
N GLU A 90 -6.61 12.64 -8.67
CA GLU A 90 -7.76 13.54 -8.81
C GLU A 90 -7.97 14.48 -7.62
N LEU A 91 -7.64 14.04 -6.41
CA LEU A 91 -8.00 14.71 -5.14
C LEU A 91 -6.78 15.04 -4.26
N GLY A 92 -5.58 14.58 -4.63
CA GLY A 92 -4.33 14.84 -3.92
C GLY A 92 -4.06 13.94 -2.72
N LEU A 93 -2.91 14.17 -2.09
CA LEU A 93 -2.35 13.27 -1.07
C LEU A 93 -3.22 13.16 0.18
N ALA A 94 -3.78 14.28 0.66
CA ALA A 94 -4.60 14.27 1.86
C ALA A 94 -5.86 13.41 1.69
N ALA A 95 -6.52 13.51 0.54
CA ALA A 95 -7.70 12.71 0.23
C ALA A 95 -7.36 11.21 0.11
N ALA A 96 -6.27 10.88 -0.60
CA ALA A 96 -5.82 9.50 -0.76
C ALA A 96 -5.46 8.83 0.58
N LEU A 97 -4.78 9.54 1.48
CA LEU A 97 -4.44 9.04 2.81
C LEU A 97 -5.67 8.89 3.72
N THR A 98 -6.65 9.79 3.60
CA THR A 98 -7.92 9.68 4.31
C THR A 98 -8.67 8.43 3.89
N GLU A 99 -8.74 8.15 2.60
CA GLU A 99 -9.38 6.94 2.09
C GLU A 99 -8.65 5.67 2.56
N LEU A 100 -7.31 5.68 2.50
CA LEU A 100 -6.47 4.60 3.01
C LEU A 100 -6.75 4.30 4.48
N ALA A 101 -6.79 5.33 5.34
CA ALA A 101 -7.13 5.19 6.76
C ALA A 101 -8.53 4.59 6.97
N ASN A 102 -9.54 5.08 6.23
CA ASN A 102 -10.91 4.58 6.31
C ASN A 102 -11.03 3.10 5.93
N ARG A 103 -10.27 2.65 4.91
CA ARG A 103 -10.21 1.23 4.52
C ARG A 103 -9.64 0.34 5.63
N HIS A 104 -8.63 0.81 6.37
CA HIS A 104 -8.06 0.09 7.50
C HIS A 104 -8.98 0.09 8.72
N ALA A 105 -9.56 1.26 9.05
CA ALA A 105 -10.50 1.41 10.17
C ALA A 105 -11.68 0.43 10.04
N SER A 106 -12.28 0.37 8.86
CA SER A 106 -13.45 -0.48 8.58
C SER A 106 -13.17 -1.99 8.68
N ARG A 107 -11.93 -2.41 8.44
CA ARG A 107 -11.56 -3.84 8.42
C ARG A 107 -11.07 -4.35 9.77
N ARG A 108 -10.48 -3.50 10.61
CA ARG A 108 -9.68 -3.94 11.77
C ARG A 108 -9.98 -3.21 13.09
N GLY A 109 -10.94 -2.29 13.12
CA GLY A 109 -11.35 -1.60 14.36
C GLY A 109 -10.30 -0.64 14.94
N VAL A 110 -9.38 -0.15 14.10
CA VAL A 110 -8.32 0.78 14.48
C VAL A 110 -8.83 2.22 14.40
N ILE A 111 -8.50 3.05 15.38
CA ILE A 111 -8.82 4.48 15.38
C ILE A 111 -7.68 5.23 14.68
N PHE A 112 -8.04 6.05 13.68
CA PHE A 112 -7.10 6.91 12.97
C PHE A 112 -7.28 8.38 13.39
N ASP A 113 -6.16 9.04 13.68
CA ASP A 113 -6.08 10.48 13.89
C ASP A 113 -5.29 11.11 12.73
N LEU A 114 -5.91 12.02 11.99
CA LEU A 114 -5.38 12.56 10.73
C LEU A 114 -5.25 14.07 10.80
N ASP A 115 -4.02 14.58 10.67
CA ASP A 115 -3.73 16.00 10.48
C ASP A 115 -2.98 16.21 9.16
N LEU A 116 -3.73 16.31 8.06
CA LEU A 116 -3.18 16.30 6.70
C LEU A 116 -3.14 17.69 6.06
N ALA A 117 -3.18 18.75 6.86
CA ALA A 117 -3.28 20.14 6.38
C ALA A 117 -2.09 20.57 5.50
N GLY A 118 -0.92 19.94 5.66
CA GLY A 118 0.25 20.18 4.81
C GLY A 118 0.27 19.39 3.50
N GLY A 119 -0.73 18.53 3.23
CA GLY A 119 -0.76 17.64 2.07
C GLY A 119 -0.65 18.37 0.71
N ASP A 120 -1.29 19.53 0.58
CA ASP A 120 -1.29 20.34 -0.65
C ASP A 120 0.08 20.99 -0.94
N ARG A 121 0.98 21.00 0.06
CA ARG A 121 2.35 21.53 -0.09
C ARG A 121 3.32 20.48 -0.62
N VAL A 122 2.86 19.24 -0.82
CA VAL A 122 3.66 18.15 -1.37
C VAL A 122 3.61 18.21 -2.90
N GLY A 123 4.78 18.38 -3.51
CA GLY A 123 4.98 18.36 -4.97
C GLY A 123 4.65 16.99 -5.57
N ASP A 124 4.26 17.01 -6.85
CA ASP A 124 3.78 15.83 -7.58
C ASP A 124 4.79 14.67 -7.55
N GLY A 125 6.09 14.97 -7.65
CA GLY A 125 7.18 13.99 -7.59
C GLY A 125 7.33 13.28 -6.25
N ALA A 126 6.82 13.86 -5.15
CA ALA A 126 6.89 13.28 -3.81
C ALA A 126 5.58 12.61 -3.37
N ARG A 127 4.43 12.95 -3.97
CA ARG A 127 3.10 12.46 -3.54
C ARG A 127 2.99 10.94 -3.57
N SER A 128 3.34 10.31 -4.69
CA SER A 128 3.24 8.86 -4.87
C SER A 128 4.11 8.11 -3.86
N CYS A 129 5.33 8.61 -3.63
CA CYS A 129 6.26 8.03 -2.67
C CYS A 129 5.77 8.18 -1.22
N LEU A 130 5.31 9.37 -0.81
CA LEU A 130 4.75 9.57 0.53
C LEU A 130 3.48 8.73 0.77
N TYR A 131 2.64 8.57 -0.25
CA TYR A 131 1.48 7.68 -0.17
C TYR A 131 1.92 6.22 0.04
N GLN A 132 2.88 5.72 -0.76
CA GLN A 132 3.39 4.35 -0.63
C GLN A 132 4.07 4.12 0.72
N ILE A 133 4.87 5.08 1.21
CA ILE A 133 5.48 5.03 2.54
C ILE A 133 4.41 4.91 3.61
N THR A 134 3.34 5.73 3.51
CA THR A 134 2.25 5.70 4.48
C THR A 134 1.50 4.38 4.43
N ARG A 135 1.12 3.92 3.23
CA ARG A 135 0.48 2.61 3.03
C ARG A 135 1.28 1.49 3.65
N ASP A 136 2.55 1.38 3.32
CA ASP A 136 3.39 0.28 3.80
C ASP A 136 3.60 0.33 5.33
N ALA A 137 3.68 1.54 5.91
CA ALA A 137 3.72 1.71 7.35
C ALA A 137 2.40 1.26 8.02
N LEU A 138 1.25 1.67 7.48
CA LEU A 138 -0.07 1.30 7.98
C LEU A 138 -0.33 -0.20 7.86
N ASP A 139 -0.04 -0.80 6.71
CA ASP A 139 -0.22 -2.23 6.47
C ASP A 139 0.58 -3.08 7.46
N GLN A 140 1.82 -2.67 7.76
CA GLN A 140 2.66 -3.38 8.72
C GLN A 140 2.13 -3.27 10.15
N ALA A 141 1.74 -2.06 10.56
CA ALA A 141 1.14 -1.84 11.88
C ALA A 141 -0.13 -2.69 12.05
N VAL A 142 -0.99 -2.72 11.02
CA VAL A 142 -2.28 -3.38 11.05
C VAL A 142 -2.19 -4.91 10.90
N ARG A 143 -1.22 -5.44 10.13
CA ARG A 143 -1.11 -6.88 9.84
C ARG A 143 -0.62 -7.71 11.02
N ARG A 144 0.32 -7.19 11.82
CA ARG A 144 1.07 -8.00 12.82
C ARG A 144 0.43 -8.00 14.21
N GLY A 145 -0.40 -7.01 14.50
CA GLY A 145 -1.18 -6.89 15.72
C GLY A 145 -1.78 -5.48 15.72
N PRO A 146 -3.08 -5.32 15.41
CA PRO A 146 -3.62 -4.00 15.11
C PRO A 146 -3.46 -3.08 16.34
N PRO A 147 -2.74 -1.95 16.21
CA PRO A 147 -2.70 -0.95 17.26
C PRO A 147 -4.10 -0.42 17.52
N ARG A 148 -4.36 0.09 18.73
CA ARG A 148 -5.66 0.74 19.00
C ARG A 148 -5.76 2.07 18.26
N ASN A 149 -4.62 2.77 18.15
CA ASN A 149 -4.55 4.11 17.58
C ASN A 149 -3.37 4.22 16.63
N ILE A 150 -3.64 4.85 15.49
CA ILE A 150 -2.61 5.30 14.55
C ILE A 150 -2.84 6.79 14.30
N SER A 151 -1.78 7.59 14.33
CA SER A 151 -1.81 8.97 13.85
C SER A 151 -0.99 9.14 12.59
N VAL A 152 -1.50 9.95 11.65
CA VAL A 152 -0.81 10.37 10.45
C VAL A 152 -0.92 11.88 10.34
N SER A 153 0.21 12.57 10.24
CA SER A 153 0.23 14.02 10.10
C SER A 153 1.17 14.45 8.98
N ILE A 154 0.77 15.48 8.25
CA ILE A 154 1.57 16.16 7.24
C ILE A 154 1.58 17.64 7.62
N ILE A 155 2.70 18.11 8.15
CA ILE A 155 2.82 19.47 8.69
C ILE A 155 3.96 20.25 8.02
N PRO A 156 3.84 21.59 7.87
CA PRO A 156 4.95 22.41 7.40
C PRO A 156 6.17 22.30 8.34
N ALA A 157 7.37 22.13 7.77
CA ALA A 157 8.60 22.04 8.54
C ALA A 157 9.78 22.66 7.77
N ASP A 158 10.47 23.64 8.35
CA ASP A 158 11.68 24.28 7.80
C ASP A 158 11.57 24.71 6.31
N GLY A 159 10.40 25.23 5.93
CA GLY A 159 10.09 25.65 4.56
C GLY A 159 9.71 24.51 3.60
N GLY A 160 9.80 23.26 4.03
CA GLY A 160 9.26 22.07 3.37
C GLY A 160 8.10 21.46 4.17
N VAL A 161 8.08 20.13 4.24
CA VAL A 161 6.98 19.37 4.85
C VAL A 161 7.50 18.13 5.58
N GLU A 162 6.91 17.81 6.73
CA GLU A 162 7.18 16.60 7.51
C GLU A 162 5.92 15.71 7.48
N LEU A 163 6.06 14.49 6.96
CA LEU A 163 5.10 13.40 7.18
C LEU A 163 5.52 12.67 8.46
N ARG A 164 4.65 12.56 9.45
CA ARG A 164 4.83 11.72 10.64
C ARG A 164 3.72 10.70 10.74
N ILE A 165 4.09 9.44 10.97
CA ILE A 165 3.18 8.32 11.21
C ILE A 165 3.54 7.72 12.56
N SER A 166 2.58 7.54 13.44
CA SER A 166 2.80 6.87 14.72
C SER A 166 1.70 5.88 15.07
N ASP A 167 2.06 4.82 15.78
CA ASP A 167 1.10 3.85 16.31
C ASP A 167 1.51 3.35 17.68
N ASN A 168 0.54 2.88 18.46
CA ASN A 168 0.75 2.31 19.79
C ASN A 168 0.85 0.77 19.82
N GLY A 169 1.31 0.16 18.71
CA GLY A 169 1.50 -1.28 18.60
C GLY A 169 2.76 -1.80 19.29
N VAL A 170 2.86 -3.11 19.48
CA VAL A 170 3.97 -3.75 20.21
C VAL A 170 5.29 -3.74 19.40
N GLU A 171 6.41 -3.75 20.13
CA GLU A 171 7.78 -3.34 19.73
C GLU A 171 8.51 -4.23 18.67
N GLU A 172 7.87 -5.21 18.03
CA GLU A 172 8.62 -6.29 17.37
C GLU A 172 9.02 -6.03 15.89
N ARG A 173 10.32 -6.28 15.59
CA ARG A 173 10.96 -6.47 14.26
C ARG A 173 10.46 -5.59 13.10
N ARG A 174 10.43 -4.27 13.30
CA ARG A 174 10.18 -3.31 12.21
C ARG A 174 11.43 -2.93 11.40
N LYS A 175 12.63 -3.32 11.83
CA LYS A 175 13.91 -2.87 11.23
C LYS A 175 13.98 -2.99 9.70
N ALA A 176 13.59 -4.11 9.12
CA ALA A 176 13.66 -4.30 7.66
C ALA A 176 12.69 -3.38 6.90
N VAL A 177 11.49 -3.15 7.47
CA VAL A 177 10.50 -2.22 6.90
C VAL A 177 11.00 -0.79 7.03
N LEU A 178 11.48 -0.39 8.22
CA LEU A 178 12.01 0.95 8.46
C LEU A 178 13.20 1.25 7.53
N ALA A 179 14.05 0.26 7.26
CA ALA A 179 15.13 0.40 6.28
C ALA A 179 14.59 0.64 4.86
N ALA A 180 13.60 -0.13 4.41
CA ALA A 180 12.97 0.07 3.11
C ALA A 180 12.25 1.42 3.00
N LEU A 181 11.59 1.88 4.06
CA LEU A 181 10.97 3.21 4.11
C LEU A 181 12.03 4.33 4.05
N ALA A 182 13.17 4.13 4.71
CA ALA A 182 14.28 5.08 4.67
C ALA A 182 14.91 5.18 3.27
N GLU A 183 15.04 4.05 2.56
CA GLU A 183 15.51 4.01 1.18
C GLU A 183 14.60 4.84 0.26
N ARG A 184 13.28 4.59 0.31
CA ARG A 184 12.29 5.36 -0.47
C ARG A 184 12.26 6.85 -0.12
N ALA A 185 12.40 7.20 1.15
CA ALA A 185 12.51 8.60 1.56
C ALA A 185 13.73 9.28 0.91
N THR A 186 14.83 8.55 0.75
CA THR A 186 16.06 9.06 0.10
C THR A 186 15.85 9.28 -1.40
N GLU A 187 15.07 8.45 -2.09
CA GLU A 187 14.74 8.61 -3.52
C GLU A 187 14.08 9.95 -3.84
N ILE A 188 13.31 10.50 -2.88
CA ILE A 188 12.65 11.82 -2.99
C ILE A 188 13.43 12.94 -2.29
N ASN A 189 14.74 12.75 -2.06
CA ASN A 189 15.61 13.70 -1.34
C ASN A 189 15.13 14.07 0.07
N GLY A 190 14.37 13.18 0.71
CA GLY A 190 13.91 13.32 2.07
C GLY A 190 14.90 12.79 3.09
N THR A 191 14.70 13.18 4.35
CA THR A 191 15.39 12.58 5.49
C THR A 191 14.41 11.72 6.28
N PHE A 192 14.86 10.55 6.71
CA PHE A 192 14.05 9.60 7.47
C PHE A 192 14.53 9.52 8.91
N THR A 193 13.58 9.56 9.84
CA THR A 193 13.82 9.31 11.27
C THR A 193 12.77 8.35 11.79
N SER A 194 13.15 7.49 12.73
CA SER A 194 12.23 6.56 13.36
C SER A 194 12.63 6.28 14.78
N GLU A 195 11.65 6.09 15.64
CA GLU A 195 11.85 5.58 16.99
C GLU A 195 10.88 4.42 17.23
N THR A 196 11.34 3.43 17.98
CA THR A 196 10.53 2.29 18.39
C THR A 196 10.81 2.06 19.87
N GLY A 197 9.74 1.95 20.67
CA GLY A 197 9.84 1.73 22.10
C GLY A 197 8.55 1.18 22.69
N ALA A 198 8.48 1.15 24.03
CA ALA A 198 7.34 0.58 24.76
C ALA A 198 6.00 1.29 24.50
N SER A 199 6.01 2.55 24.07
CA SER A 199 4.82 3.33 23.71
C SER A 199 4.38 3.14 22.26
N GLY A 200 5.15 2.39 21.47
CA GLY A 200 4.87 2.10 20.08
C GLY A 200 5.98 2.51 19.12
N THR A 201 5.62 2.83 17.89
CA THR A 201 6.56 3.25 16.85
C THR A 201 6.13 4.56 16.25
N TRP A 202 7.08 5.45 15.98
CA TRP A 202 6.84 6.56 15.09
C TRP A 202 7.93 6.65 14.03
N VAL A 203 7.54 7.12 12.86
CA VAL A 203 8.42 7.42 11.73
C VAL A 203 8.13 8.83 11.26
N ALA A 204 9.15 9.56 10.83
CA ALA A 204 9.00 10.85 10.17
C ALA A 204 9.89 10.95 8.94
N ILE A 205 9.31 11.51 7.87
CA ILE A 205 9.97 11.84 6.62
C ILE A 205 9.90 13.35 6.46
N ARG A 206 11.05 14.02 6.41
CA ARG A 206 11.14 15.45 6.11
C ARG A 206 11.57 15.66 4.69
N LEU A 207 10.77 16.39 3.93
CA LEU A 207 11.10 16.85 2.61
C LEU A 207 11.55 18.31 2.66
N PRO A 208 12.72 18.65 2.08
CA PRO A 208 13.12 20.03 1.95
C PRO A 208 12.19 20.79 0.98
N PRO A 209 12.21 22.14 1.01
CA PRO A 209 11.44 22.98 0.09
C PRO A 209 11.67 22.62 -1.39
N SER A 210 12.89 22.20 -1.75
CA SER A 210 13.27 21.80 -3.11
C SER A 210 12.63 20.50 -3.59
N ALA A 211 12.35 19.55 -2.68
CA ALA A 211 11.67 18.30 -2.97
C ALA A 211 10.14 18.42 -2.92
N SER A 212 9.64 19.54 -2.40
CA SER A 212 8.22 19.87 -2.31
C SER A 212 7.69 20.53 -3.60
N LEU A 213 8.56 20.80 -4.58
CA LEU A 213 8.29 21.58 -5.81
C LEU A 213 8.52 20.79 -7.12
N LEU A 214 8.95 19.53 -7.02
CA LEU A 214 9.05 18.59 -8.14
C LEU A 214 7.83 17.68 -8.13
#